data_AF-A0A7A6ZTH4-F1
#
_entry.id   AF-A0A7A6ZTH4-F1
#
_cell.length_a   1.000
_cell.length_b   1.000
_cell.length_c   1.000
_cell.angle_alpha   90.00
_cell.angle_beta   90.00
_cell.angle_gamma   90.00
#
_symmetry.space_group_name_H-M   'P 1'
#
loop_
_entity.id
_entity.type
_entity.pdbx_description
1 polymer ?
#
loop_
_entity_poly.entity_id
_entity_poly.type
_entity_poly.pdbx_seq_one_letter_code
_entity_poly.pdbx_strand_id
1 'polypeptide(L)'
;LTLPGIIVGTVLAFARSLGEFGATITFVSNIPGETRTIPSAMYTLIQTPGGESGAARLCIISIALAMISLLISEWLARISRERAGR
;
A
#
# COMPACT_ATOMS: atom_id res chain seq x y z
N LEU A 1 -8.95 17.94 20.85
CA LEU A 1 -9.70 16.67 20.86
C LEU A 1 -9.72 15.93 19.51
N THR A 2 -9.56 16.60 18.36
CA THR A 2 -9.68 15.96 17.02
C THR A 2 -8.40 15.36 16.44
N LEU A 3 -7.22 15.80 16.90
CA LEU A 3 -5.92 15.39 16.36
C LEU A 3 -5.67 13.86 16.31
N PRO A 4 -6.02 13.07 17.35
CA PRO A 4 -5.86 11.61 17.30
C PRO A 4 -6.74 10.96 16.23
N GLY A 5 -7.96 11.49 16.04
CA GLY A 5 -8.91 10.98 15.04
C GLY A 5 -8.44 11.24 13.61
N ILE A 6 -7.83 12.41 13.35
CA ILE A 6 -7.24 12.73 12.04
C ILE A 6 -6.11 11.76 11.72
N ILE A 7 -5.21 11.49 12.67
CA ILE A 7 -4.07 10.58 12.46
C ILE A 7 -4.54 9.16 12.13
N VAL A 8 -5.50 8.63 12.91
CA VAL A 8 -6.09 7.31 12.64
C VAL A 8 -6.80 7.28 11.29
N GLY A 9 -7.54 8.33 10.94
CA GLY A 9 -8.21 8.45 9.64
C GLY A 9 -7.23 8.46 8.47
N THR A 10 -6.14 9.23 8.56
CA THR A 10 -5.08 9.27 7.53
C THR A 10 -4.41 7.92 7.36
N VAL A 11 -4.12 7.23 8.46
CA VAL A 11 -3.56 5.87 8.45
C VAL A 11 -4.47 4.88 7.73
N LEU A 12 -5.76 4.87 8.07
CA LEU A 12 -6.72 3.94 7.46
C LEU A 12 -6.93 4.25 5.98
N ALA A 13 -6.98 5.53 5.61
CA ALA A 13 -7.06 5.96 4.22
C ALA A 13 -5.82 5.55 3.42
N PHE A 14 -4.61 5.66 4.00
CA PHE A 14 -3.37 5.24 3.37
C PHE A 14 -3.31 3.71 3.19
N ALA A 15 -3.66 2.95 4.22
CA ALA A 15 -3.71 1.49 4.13
C ALA A 15 -4.73 1.03 3.07
N ARG A 16 -5.87 1.72 2.97
CA ARG A 16 -6.87 1.45 1.94
C ARG A 16 -6.37 1.77 0.53
N SER A 17 -5.74 2.93 0.33
CA SER A 17 -5.26 3.33 -1.00
C SER A 17 -4.17 2.42 -1.54
N LEU A 18 -3.30 1.86 -0.68
CA LEU A 18 -2.32 0.84 -1.07
C LEU A 18 -2.97 -0.43 -1.65
N GLY A 19 -4.20 -0.76 -1.22
CA GLY A 19 -4.95 -1.92 -1.68
C GLY A 19 -5.82 -1.67 -2.92
N GLU A 20 -5.95 -0.42 -3.39
CA GLU A 20 -6.81 -0.05 -4.53
C GLU A 20 -6.14 -0.37 -5.88
N PHE A 21 -5.96 -1.67 -6.12
CA PHE A 21 -5.52 -2.21 -7.41
C PHE A 21 -6.61 -2.10 -8.49
N GLY A 22 -7.84 -2.51 -8.15
CA GLY A 22 -8.94 -2.64 -9.10
C GLY A 22 -9.43 -1.30 -9.67
N ALA A 23 -9.55 -0.28 -8.83
CA ALA A 23 -9.89 1.06 -9.28
C ALA A 23 -8.81 1.62 -10.22
N THR A 24 -7.53 1.40 -9.90
CA THR A 24 -6.42 1.92 -10.69
C THR A 24 -6.38 1.30 -12.09
N ILE A 25 -6.42 -0.03 -12.23
CA ILE A 25 -6.34 -0.68 -13.56
C ILE A 25 -7.55 -0.42 -14.45
N THR A 26 -8.72 -0.16 -13.84
CA THR A 26 -9.97 0.13 -14.58
C THR A 26 -9.95 1.50 -15.23
N PHE A 27 -9.37 2.50 -14.54
CA PHE A 27 -9.34 3.89 -15.03
C PHE A 27 -8.00 4.30 -15.65
N VAL A 28 -6.91 3.68 -15.23
CA VAL A 28 -5.55 3.92 -15.70
C VAL A 28 -5.06 2.64 -16.37
N SER A 29 -4.85 2.70 -17.69
CA SER A 29 -4.29 1.58 -18.45
C SER A 29 -2.89 1.18 -17.90
N ASN A 30 -2.46 -0.06 -18.14
CA ASN A 30 -1.16 -0.57 -17.68
C ASN A 30 -0.08 -0.39 -18.76
N ILE A 31 0.43 0.82 -18.91
CA ILE A 31 1.50 1.14 -19.84
C ILE A 31 2.86 0.93 -19.14
N PRO A 32 3.71 -0.02 -19.60
CA PRO A 32 5.05 -0.20 -19.06
C PRO A 32 5.84 1.11 -19.05
N GLY A 33 6.35 1.52 -17.88
CA GLY A 33 7.26 2.67 -17.76
C GLY A 33 6.60 4.02 -17.54
N GLU A 34 5.28 4.14 -17.69
CA GLU A 34 4.56 5.40 -17.44
C GLU A 34 3.57 5.29 -16.29
N THR A 35 2.59 4.40 -16.41
CA THR A 35 1.47 4.27 -15.47
C THR A 35 1.51 2.97 -14.66
N ARG A 36 2.58 2.20 -14.80
CA ARG A 36 2.73 0.89 -14.17
C ARG A 36 3.03 0.99 -12.69
N THR A 37 2.10 0.49 -11.90
CA THR A 37 2.24 0.29 -10.46
C THR A 37 2.71 -1.14 -10.14
N ILE A 38 3.22 -1.37 -8.93
CA ILE A 38 3.62 -2.70 -8.46
C ILE A 38 2.51 -3.76 -8.65
N PRO A 39 1.24 -3.52 -8.25
CA PRO A 39 0.20 -4.53 -8.42
C PRO A 39 -0.20 -4.76 -9.89
N SER A 40 -0.17 -3.74 -10.77
CA SER A 40 -0.40 -3.93 -12.21
C SER A 40 0.75 -4.69 -12.90
N ALA A 41 1.99 -4.48 -12.48
CA ALA A 41 3.13 -5.28 -12.92
C ALA A 41 3.00 -6.75 -12.48
N MET A 42 2.61 -6.99 -11.23
CA MET A 42 2.40 -8.33 -10.68
C MET A 42 1.27 -9.06 -11.42
N TYR A 43 0.17 -8.39 -11.73
CA TYR A 43 -0.93 -8.94 -12.52
C TYR A 43 -0.49 -9.37 -13.92
N THR A 44 0.30 -8.56 -14.63
CA THR A 44 0.85 -8.94 -15.94
C THR A 44 1.82 -10.12 -15.85
N LEU A 45 2.68 -10.16 -14.83
CA LEU A 45 3.65 -11.24 -14.65
C LEU A 45 2.97 -12.58 -14.37
N ILE A 46 1.88 -12.59 -13.61
CA ILE A 46 1.14 -13.83 -13.31
C ILE A 46 0.42 -14.39 -14.55
N GLN A 47 0.09 -13.54 -15.52
CA GLN A 47 -0.50 -13.94 -16.80
C GLN A 47 0.54 -14.35 -17.85
N THR A 48 1.83 -14.08 -17.59
CA THR A 48 2.91 -14.40 -18.51
C THR A 48 3.47 -15.79 -18.20
N PRO A 49 3.59 -16.71 -19.18
CA PRO A 49 4.20 -18.02 -18.95
C PRO A 49 5.63 -17.88 -18.40
N GLY A 50 5.92 -18.50 -17.25
CA GLY A 50 7.22 -18.41 -16.56
C GLY A 50 7.44 -17.13 -15.74
N GLY A 51 6.44 -16.26 -15.61
CA GLY A 51 6.51 -15.03 -14.82
C GLY A 51 6.30 -15.19 -13.32
N GLU A 52 6.06 -16.41 -12.82
CA GLU A 52 5.70 -16.68 -11.42
C GLU A 52 6.79 -16.22 -10.43
N SER A 53 8.06 -16.40 -10.79
CA SER A 53 9.19 -15.98 -9.96
C SER A 53 9.24 -14.44 -9.79
N GLY A 54 8.96 -13.70 -10.86
CA GLY A 54 8.87 -12.24 -10.84
C GLY A 54 7.66 -11.75 -10.03
N ALA A 55 6.51 -12.40 -10.21
CA ALA A 55 5.29 -12.11 -9.45
C ALA A 55 5.50 -12.37 -7.94
N ALA A 56 6.13 -13.49 -7.58
CA ALA A 56 6.44 -13.82 -6.19
C ALA A 56 7.38 -12.80 -5.53
N ARG A 57 8.41 -12.33 -6.26
CA ARG A 57 9.33 -11.30 -5.75
C ARG A 57 8.61 -9.98 -5.48
N LEU A 58 7.75 -9.54 -6.41
CA LEU A 58 6.92 -8.34 -6.21
C LEU A 58 5.91 -8.51 -5.07
N CYS A 59 5.36 -9.72 -4.89
CA CYS A 59 4.47 -10.04 -3.77
C CYS A 59 5.16 -9.80 -2.43
N ILE A 60 6.36 -10.36 -2.25
CA ILE A 60 7.15 -10.22 -1.01
C ILE A 60 7.47 -8.75 -0.75
N ILE A 61 7.85 -7.99 -1.78
CA ILE A 61 8.12 -6.55 -1.65
C ILE A 61 6.86 -5.79 -1.22
N SER A 62 5.71 -6.08 -1.83
CA SER A 62 4.42 -5.46 -1.46
C SER A 62 4.03 -5.77 -0.01
N ILE A 63 4.19 -7.01 0.43
CA ILE A 63 3.92 -7.43 1.82
C ILE A 63 4.85 -6.68 2.77
N ALA A 64 6.16 -6.62 2.47
CA ALA A 64 7.12 -5.89 3.29
C ALA A 64 6.78 -4.40 3.39
N LEU A 65 6.40 -3.78 2.27
CA LEU A 65 6.03 -2.36 2.22
C LEU A 65 4.75 -2.07 3.00
N ALA A 66 3.74 -2.95 2.90
CA ALA A 66 2.52 -2.85 3.68
C ALA A 66 2.80 -3.00 5.19
N MET A 67 3.63 -3.97 5.58
CA MET A 67 4.04 -4.18 6.97
C MET A 67 4.80 -2.97 7.53
N ILE A 68 5.79 -2.45 6.78
CA ILE A 68 6.56 -1.26 7.17
C ILE A 68 5.62 -0.05 7.33
N SER A 69 4.74 0.17 6.36
CA SER A 69 3.77 1.26 6.45
C SER A 69 2.88 1.13 7.67
N LEU A 70 2.38 -0.08 7.97
CA LEU A 70 1.51 -0.32 9.11
C LEU A 70 2.25 -0.07 10.43
N LEU A 71 3.50 -0.53 10.54
CA LEU A 71 4.35 -0.30 11.70
C LEU A 71 4.64 1.18 11.94
N ILE A 72 4.99 1.93 10.88
CA ILE A 72 5.21 3.38 10.95
C ILE A 72 3.93 4.08 11.41
N SER A 73 2.80 3.68 10.84
CA SER A 73 1.48 4.18 11.21
C SER A 73 1.13 3.94 12.68
N GLU A 74 1.29 2.70 13.16
CA GLU A 74 1.10 2.32 14.57
C GLU A 74 2.01 3.11 15.50
N TRP A 75 3.28 3.27 15.11
CA TRP A 75 4.27 4.03 15.87
C TRP A 75 3.91 5.51 15.98
N LEU A 76 3.53 6.15 14.88
CA LEU A 76 3.06 7.53 14.85
C LEU A 76 1.77 7.71 15.68
N ALA A 77 0.84 6.76 15.59
CA ALA A 77 -0.39 6.76 16.37
C ALA A 77 -0.10 6.62 17.88
N ARG A 78 0.86 5.77 18.28
CA ARG A 78 1.29 5.63 19.67
C ARG A 78 1.85 6.92 20.24
N ILE A 79 2.77 7.57 19.52
CA ILE A 79 3.36 8.84 19.95
C ILE A 79 2.29 9.93 20.10
N SER A 80 1.32 9.97 19.19
CA SER A 80 0.21 10.93 19.29
C SER A 80 -0.67 10.70 20.50
N ARG A 81 -0.89 9.44 20.92
CA ARG A 81 -1.66 9.13 22.13
C ARG A 81 -0.92 9.56 23.40
N GLU A 82 0.39 9.35 23.45
CA GLU A 82 1.22 9.79 24.59
C GLU A 82 1.24 11.31 24.76
N ARG A 83 1.23 12.07 23.64
CA ARG A 83 1.16 13.54 23.67
C ARG A 83 -0.24 14.09 23.97
N ALA A 84 -1.31 13.33 23.70
CA ALA A 84 -2.69 13.75 23.98
C ALA A 84 -3.14 13.43 25.42
N GLY A 85 -2.37 12.64 26.17
CA GLY A 85 -2.59 12.32 27.59
C GLY A 85 -1.85 13.24 28.57
N ARG A 86 -1.19 14.29 28.09
CA ARG A 86 -0.71 15.46 28.86
C ARG A 86 -1.55 16.67 28.48
#